data_AF-A0A969NFN5-F1
#
_entry.id   AF-A0A969NFN5-F1
#
_cell.length_a   1.000
_cell.length_b   1.000
_cell.length_c   1.000
_cell.angle_alpha   90.00
_cell.angle_beta   90.00
_cell.angle_gamma   90.00
#
_symmetry.space_group_name_H-M   'P 1'
#
loop_
_entity.id
_entity.type
_entity.pdbx_description
1 polymer ?
#
loop_
_entity_poly.entity_id
_entity_poly.type
_entity_poly.pdbx_seq_one_letter_code
_entity_poly.pdbx_strand_id
1 'polypeptide(L)'
;MNKEKFKKYISRDNPGFYKTRRGHIKNVAPNLLIEIKKFLDENKISPLSFSDGFKYYINECSSQYTCKSCGNPILYKSQYCSTKCKNLDIDNILDRSRKTLKERYGSTSPLSAPGAMEKAQKRIRSKMDSINEKRVKTNLERFGVTNPAFSPAVKNKISKTLKTAYIEKGDDIIEKRRKTNLFEFRRIYYFTIFLCRKNKIYIIK
;
A
#
# COMPACT_ATOMS: atom_id res chain seq x y z
N MET A 1 -34.86 -43.09 -5.04
CA MET A 1 -33.39 -43.11 -5.21
C MET A 1 -32.75 -42.60 -3.92
N ASN A 2 -31.76 -43.31 -3.36
CA ASN A 2 -31.10 -42.92 -2.10
C ASN A 2 -29.96 -41.91 -2.35
N LYS A 3 -29.43 -41.31 -1.27
CA LYS A 3 -28.38 -40.29 -1.31
C LYS A 3 -27.16 -40.70 -2.15
N GLU A 4 -26.63 -41.90 -1.95
CA GLU A 4 -25.43 -42.38 -2.65
C GLU A 4 -25.66 -42.61 -4.14
N LYS A 5 -26.80 -43.23 -4.51
CA LYS A 5 -27.19 -43.36 -5.91
C LYS A 5 -27.40 -41.99 -6.56
N PHE A 6 -27.95 -41.02 -5.82
CA PHE A 6 -28.10 -39.64 -6.30
C PHE A 6 -26.74 -38.94 -6.48
N LYS A 7 -25.79 -39.10 -5.55
CA LYS A 7 -24.41 -38.58 -5.68
C LYS A 7 -23.73 -39.13 -6.96
N LYS A 8 -23.88 -40.42 -7.25
CA LYS A 8 -23.39 -41.03 -8.50
C LYS A 8 -24.08 -40.46 -9.74
N TYR A 9 -25.40 -40.24 -9.68
CA TYR A 9 -26.21 -39.68 -10.78
C TYR A 9 -25.83 -38.24 -11.17
N ILE A 10 -25.34 -37.44 -10.23
CA ILE A 10 -24.86 -36.05 -10.45
C ILE A 10 -23.35 -35.93 -10.68
N SER A 11 -22.62 -37.05 -10.74
CA SER A 11 -21.16 -37.05 -10.79
C SER A 11 -20.58 -36.46 -12.08
N ARG A 12 -19.24 -36.31 -12.11
CA ARG A 12 -18.46 -35.61 -13.16
C ARG A 12 -18.74 -36.08 -14.58
N ASP A 13 -19.19 -37.32 -14.76
CA ASP A 13 -19.45 -37.90 -16.08
C ASP A 13 -20.76 -37.39 -16.71
N ASN A 14 -21.58 -36.65 -15.96
CA ASN A 14 -22.81 -36.05 -16.50
C ASN A 14 -23.24 -34.78 -15.73
N PRO A 15 -22.47 -33.67 -15.83
CA PRO A 15 -22.60 -32.47 -15.01
C PRO A 15 -23.70 -31.53 -15.53
N GLY A 16 -24.96 -31.99 -15.45
CA GLY A 16 -26.10 -31.14 -15.74
C GLY A 16 -26.49 -30.30 -14.52
N PHE A 17 -26.27 -28.98 -14.56
CA PHE A 17 -26.74 -28.05 -13.50
C PHE A 17 -28.25 -28.15 -13.24
N TYR A 18 -29.03 -28.61 -14.23
CA TYR A 18 -30.46 -28.84 -14.07
C TYR A 18 -30.78 -29.98 -13.08
N LYS A 19 -29.89 -30.97 -12.94
CA LYS A 19 -30.11 -32.15 -12.09
C LYS A 19 -30.11 -31.81 -10.60
N THR A 20 -29.46 -30.72 -10.22
CA THR A 20 -29.40 -30.22 -8.84
C THR A 20 -30.53 -29.22 -8.54
N ARG A 21 -31.42 -28.93 -9.50
CA ARG A 21 -32.57 -28.05 -9.28
C ARG A 21 -33.64 -28.77 -8.47
N ARG A 22 -34.32 -28.02 -7.59
CA ARG A 22 -35.39 -28.53 -6.72
C ARG A 22 -36.47 -29.30 -7.48
N GLY A 23 -36.90 -28.79 -8.65
CA GLY A 23 -37.93 -29.44 -9.47
C GLY A 23 -37.50 -30.81 -10.01
N HIS A 24 -36.26 -30.93 -10.48
CA HIS A 24 -35.71 -32.20 -10.96
C HIS A 24 -35.63 -33.24 -9.83
N ILE A 25 -35.12 -32.82 -8.66
CA ILE A 25 -35.03 -33.68 -7.48
C ILE A 25 -36.42 -34.12 -7.02
N LYS A 26 -37.43 -33.23 -7.06
CA LYS A 26 -38.82 -33.58 -6.74
C LYS A 26 -39.34 -34.72 -7.61
N ASN A 27 -39.00 -34.72 -8.90
CA ASN A 27 -39.49 -35.71 -9.85
C ASN A 27 -38.71 -37.03 -9.77
N VAL A 28 -37.39 -36.98 -9.59
CA VAL A 28 -36.51 -38.17 -9.63
C VAL A 28 -36.35 -38.83 -8.26
N ALA A 29 -36.32 -38.03 -7.18
CA ALA A 29 -36.03 -38.50 -5.83
C ALA A 29 -36.75 -37.63 -4.77
N PRO A 30 -38.09 -37.68 -4.68
CA PRO A 30 -38.87 -36.83 -3.77
C PRO A 30 -38.48 -37.02 -2.29
N ASN A 31 -38.16 -38.24 -1.88
CA ASN A 31 -37.72 -38.55 -0.51
C ASN A 31 -36.46 -37.78 -0.11
N LEU A 32 -35.57 -37.52 -1.08
CA LEU A 32 -34.35 -36.76 -0.84
C LEU A 32 -34.65 -35.32 -0.43
N LEU A 33 -35.73 -34.71 -0.93
CA LEU A 33 -36.13 -33.36 -0.52
C LEU A 33 -36.50 -33.29 0.97
N ILE A 34 -37.13 -34.36 1.48
CA ILE A 34 -37.50 -34.45 2.89
C ILE A 34 -36.24 -34.61 3.74
N GLU A 35 -35.33 -35.50 3.33
CA GLU A 35 -34.03 -35.69 3.99
C GLU A 35 -33.18 -34.42 4.02
N ILE A 36 -33.12 -33.68 2.90
CA ILE A 36 -32.38 -32.42 2.82
C ILE A 36 -32.96 -31.40 3.81
N LYS A 37 -34.28 -31.22 3.86
CA LYS A 37 -34.90 -30.28 4.81
C LYS A 37 -34.59 -30.68 6.25
N LYS A 38 -34.83 -31.95 6.61
CA LYS A 38 -34.56 -32.48 7.94
C LYS A 38 -33.11 -32.24 8.36
N PHE A 39 -32.16 -32.54 7.47
CA PHE A 39 -30.74 -32.29 7.72
C PHE A 39 -30.44 -30.80 7.98
N LEU A 40 -31.01 -29.89 7.20
CA LEU A 40 -30.77 -28.45 7.36
C LEU A 40 -31.36 -27.93 8.68
N ASP A 41 -32.57 -28.39 9.03
CA ASP A 41 -33.26 -28.01 10.26
C ASP A 41 -32.51 -28.51 11.51
N GLU A 42 -32.09 -29.78 11.51
CA GLU A 42 -31.31 -30.39 12.61
C GLU A 42 -29.98 -29.67 12.85
N ASN A 43 -29.30 -29.26 11.78
CA ASN A 43 -28.00 -28.59 11.86
C ASN A 43 -28.13 -27.06 11.96
N LYS A 44 -29.35 -26.52 12.06
CA LYS A 44 -29.63 -25.06 12.09
C LYS A 44 -28.95 -24.30 10.95
N ILE A 45 -28.85 -24.93 9.77
CA ILE A 45 -28.26 -24.32 8.58
C ILE A 45 -29.37 -23.50 7.92
N SER A 46 -29.18 -22.18 7.80
CA SER A 46 -30.11 -21.29 7.10
C SER A 46 -29.66 -21.15 5.64
N PRO A 47 -30.20 -21.96 4.71
CA PRO A 47 -29.78 -21.90 3.32
C PRO A 47 -30.21 -20.57 2.69
N LEU A 48 -29.24 -19.81 2.16
CA LEU A 48 -29.52 -18.65 1.29
C LEU A 48 -30.37 -19.05 0.07
N SER A 49 -30.20 -20.28 -0.42
CA SER A 49 -31.01 -20.89 -1.48
C SER A 49 -31.07 -22.42 -1.33
N PHE A 50 -32.10 -23.07 -1.90
CA PHE A 50 -32.20 -24.54 -1.91
C PHE A 50 -30.94 -25.21 -2.49
N SER A 51 -30.35 -24.62 -3.54
CA SER A 51 -29.13 -25.14 -4.18
C SER A 51 -27.96 -25.19 -3.21
N ASP A 52 -27.85 -24.19 -2.33
CA ASP A 52 -26.78 -24.16 -1.34
C ASP A 52 -27.03 -25.11 -0.19
N GLY A 53 -28.27 -25.17 0.32
CA GLY A 53 -28.67 -26.18 1.29
C GLY A 53 -28.40 -27.61 0.80
N PHE A 54 -28.68 -27.87 -0.49
CA PHE A 54 -28.34 -29.14 -1.13
C PHE A 54 -26.83 -29.43 -1.11
N LYS A 55 -25.97 -28.43 -1.34
CA LYS A 55 -24.50 -28.60 -1.24
C LYS A 55 -24.07 -28.97 0.17
N TYR A 56 -24.65 -28.37 1.21
CA TYR A 56 -24.35 -28.74 2.60
C TYR A 56 -24.72 -30.20 2.87
N TYR A 57 -25.92 -30.63 2.46
CA TYR A 57 -26.39 -32.01 2.63
C TYR A 57 -25.52 -33.05 1.88
N ILE A 58 -25.18 -32.79 0.61
CA ILE A 58 -24.38 -33.70 -0.21
C ILE A 58 -22.96 -33.84 0.34
N ASN A 59 -22.38 -32.76 0.85
CA ASN A 59 -21.03 -32.76 1.41
C ASN A 59 -21.01 -33.03 2.92
N GLU A 60 -22.15 -33.37 3.55
CA GLU A 60 -22.27 -33.70 4.97
C GLU A 60 -21.67 -32.63 5.88
N CYS A 61 -21.87 -31.36 5.51
CA CYS A 61 -21.35 -30.24 6.26
C CYS A 61 -22.41 -29.79 7.29
N SER A 62 -22.18 -30.12 8.55
CA SER A 62 -23.07 -29.83 9.68
C SER A 62 -22.96 -28.40 10.22
N SER A 63 -21.95 -27.63 9.81
CA SER A 63 -21.73 -26.27 10.31
C SER A 63 -22.00 -25.23 9.22
N GLN A 64 -22.84 -24.23 9.51
CA GLN A 64 -23.05 -23.08 8.65
C GLN A 64 -21.74 -22.29 8.46
N TYR A 65 -21.30 -22.10 7.22
CA TYR A 65 -20.18 -21.19 6.94
C TYR A 65 -20.62 -19.75 7.19
N THR A 66 -19.72 -18.96 7.78
CA THR A 66 -19.92 -17.55 8.09
C THR A 66 -18.86 -16.69 7.39
N CYS A 67 -19.25 -15.45 7.05
CA CYS A 67 -18.37 -14.48 6.42
C CYS A 67 -17.25 -14.08 7.38
N LYS A 68 -16.00 -14.16 6.93
CA LYS A 68 -14.84 -13.75 7.75
C LYS A 68 -14.90 -12.28 8.20
N SER A 69 -15.55 -11.40 7.43
CA SER A 69 -15.58 -9.96 7.72
C SER A 69 -16.78 -9.52 8.55
N CYS A 70 -17.94 -10.17 8.42
CA CYS A 70 -19.18 -9.69 9.05
C CYS A 70 -20.01 -10.78 9.77
N GLY A 71 -19.58 -12.03 9.78
CA GLY A 71 -20.27 -13.13 10.47
C GLY A 71 -21.54 -13.64 9.78
N ASN A 72 -22.06 -12.95 8.76
CA ASN A 72 -23.28 -13.39 8.05
C ASN A 72 -23.13 -14.80 7.44
N PRO A 73 -24.21 -15.60 7.38
CA PRO A 73 -24.22 -16.89 6.69
C PRO A 73 -23.78 -16.77 5.22
N ILE A 74 -22.93 -17.68 4.76
CA ILE A 74 -22.43 -17.70 3.37
C ILE A 74 -22.64 -19.04 2.69
N LEU A 75 -22.48 -19.00 1.36
CA LEU A 75 -22.52 -20.16 0.48
C LEU A 75 -21.44 -21.17 0.87
N TYR A 76 -21.72 -22.45 0.67
CA TYR A 76 -20.78 -23.55 0.89
C TYR A 76 -19.41 -23.26 0.25
N LYS A 77 -18.34 -23.37 1.05
CA LYS A 77 -16.94 -23.06 0.69
C LYS A 77 -16.62 -21.61 0.30
N SER A 78 -17.57 -20.68 0.38
CA SER A 78 -17.24 -19.26 0.27
C SER A 78 -16.46 -18.81 1.52
N GLN A 79 -15.75 -17.69 1.41
CA GLN A 79 -15.09 -17.02 2.55
C GLN A 79 -15.78 -15.71 2.95
N TYR A 80 -16.51 -15.10 2.02
CA TYR A 80 -17.14 -13.78 2.20
C TYR A 80 -18.57 -13.80 1.64
N CYS A 81 -19.46 -13.00 2.22
CA CYS A 81 -20.84 -12.87 1.75
C CYS A 81 -20.98 -11.97 0.52
N SER A 82 -20.02 -11.06 0.30
CA SER A 82 -20.05 -10.06 -0.76
C SER A 82 -18.64 -9.65 -1.17
N THR A 83 -18.53 -9.06 -2.37
CA THR A 83 -17.30 -8.40 -2.83
C THR A 83 -16.88 -7.29 -1.88
N LYS A 84 -17.85 -6.58 -1.27
CA LYS A 84 -17.57 -5.56 -0.26
C LYS A 84 -16.83 -6.15 0.94
N CYS A 85 -17.32 -7.25 1.53
CA CYS A 85 -16.65 -7.92 2.64
C CYS A 85 -15.28 -8.45 2.25
N LYS A 86 -15.17 -9.06 1.06
CA LYS A 86 -13.88 -9.51 0.52
C LYS A 86 -12.85 -8.37 0.41
N ASN A 87 -13.30 -7.17 0.04
CA ASN A 87 -12.45 -5.99 -0.10
C ASN A 87 -12.21 -5.25 1.23
N LEU A 88 -12.91 -5.61 2.30
CA LEU A 88 -12.63 -5.12 3.66
C LEU A 88 -11.54 -5.95 4.35
N ASP A 89 -11.27 -7.17 3.87
CA ASP A 89 -10.20 -8.02 4.38
C ASP A 89 -8.85 -7.56 3.81
N ILE A 90 -8.20 -6.63 4.53
CA ILE A 90 -6.92 -6.02 4.16
C ILE A 90 -5.83 -7.10 4.01
N ASP A 91 -5.80 -8.08 4.91
CA ASP A 91 -4.80 -9.14 4.87
C ASP A 91 -4.94 -9.99 3.60
N ASN A 92 -6.18 -10.38 3.25
CA ASN A 92 -6.44 -11.10 2.01
C ASN A 92 -6.03 -10.31 0.76
N ILE A 93 -6.26 -9.00 0.76
CA ILE A 93 -5.88 -8.11 -0.35
C ILE A 93 -4.35 -8.04 -0.47
N LEU A 94 -3.65 -7.81 0.64
CA LEU A 94 -2.20 -7.71 0.65
C LEU A 94 -1.53 -9.01 0.22
N ASP A 95 -2.02 -10.16 0.69
CA ASP A 95 -1.47 -11.45 0.30
C ASP A 95 -1.66 -11.77 -1.18
N ARG A 96 -2.84 -11.45 -1.73
CA ARG A 96 -3.11 -11.58 -3.16
C ARG A 96 -2.21 -10.67 -4.00
N SER A 97 -2.00 -9.44 -3.54
CA SER A 97 -1.10 -8.48 -4.19
C SER A 97 0.34 -9.00 -4.21
N ARG A 98 0.87 -9.43 -3.05
CA ARG A 98 2.21 -10.01 -2.93
C ARG A 98 2.38 -11.25 -3.80
N LYS A 99 1.41 -12.15 -3.83
CA LYS A 99 1.44 -13.35 -4.66
C LYS A 99 1.53 -12.99 -6.15
N THR A 100 0.69 -12.07 -6.61
CA THR A 100 0.69 -11.61 -8.01
C THR A 100 2.01 -10.95 -8.40
N LEU A 101 2.57 -10.12 -7.51
CA LEU A 101 3.86 -9.47 -7.76
C LEU A 101 5.02 -10.48 -7.84
N LYS A 102 5.03 -11.49 -6.95
CA LYS A 102 6.02 -12.57 -7.01
C LYS A 102 5.89 -13.40 -8.28
N GLU A 103 4.67 -13.79 -8.66
CA GLU A 103 4.43 -14.62 -9.86
C GLU A 103 4.82 -13.90 -11.15
N ARG A 104 4.50 -12.62 -11.29
CA ARG A 104 4.73 -11.88 -12.54
C ARG A 104 6.12 -11.25 -12.63
N TYR A 105 6.67 -10.81 -11.50
CA TYR A 105 7.85 -9.94 -11.47
C TYR A 105 8.95 -10.46 -10.54
N GLY A 106 8.76 -11.60 -9.87
CA GLY A 106 9.75 -12.18 -8.96
C GLY A 106 10.01 -11.34 -7.71
N SER A 107 9.27 -10.27 -7.48
CA SER A 107 9.51 -9.30 -6.41
C SER A 107 8.28 -9.11 -5.54
N THR A 108 8.48 -8.66 -4.30
CA THR A 108 7.39 -8.31 -3.38
C THR A 108 6.92 -6.86 -3.54
N SER A 109 7.65 -6.06 -4.30
CA SER A 109 7.38 -4.65 -4.55
C SER A 109 7.67 -4.30 -6.02
N PRO A 110 6.85 -3.45 -6.67
CA PRO A 110 7.09 -3.00 -8.03
C PRO A 110 8.46 -2.33 -8.23
N LEU A 111 8.94 -1.59 -7.22
CA LEU A 111 10.25 -0.93 -7.27
C LEU A 111 11.40 -1.93 -7.09
N SER A 112 11.14 -3.06 -6.43
CA SER A 112 12.13 -4.12 -6.26
C SER A 112 12.17 -5.06 -7.48
N ALA A 113 11.34 -4.84 -8.50
CA ALA A 113 11.40 -5.62 -9.73
C ALA A 113 12.73 -5.38 -10.46
N PRO A 114 13.37 -6.43 -11.00
CA PRO A 114 14.61 -6.28 -11.76
C PRO A 114 14.49 -5.24 -12.88
N GLY A 115 15.43 -4.29 -12.94
CA GLY A 115 15.46 -3.23 -13.95
C GLY A 115 14.43 -2.09 -13.78
N ALA A 116 13.50 -2.16 -12.81
CA ALA A 116 12.54 -1.08 -12.57
C ALA A 116 13.23 0.19 -12.03
N MET A 117 14.14 0.02 -11.07
CA MET A 117 14.94 1.11 -10.51
C MET A 117 15.87 1.74 -11.54
N GLU A 118 16.52 0.93 -12.36
CA GLU A 118 17.44 1.40 -13.40
C GLU A 118 16.70 2.27 -14.44
N LYS A 119 15.53 1.82 -14.91
CA LYS A 119 14.68 2.60 -15.82
C LYS A 119 14.23 3.92 -15.20
N ALA A 120 13.86 3.91 -13.91
CA ALA A 120 13.48 5.12 -13.19
C ALA A 120 14.66 6.10 -13.08
N GLN A 121 15.84 5.62 -12.70
CA GLN A 121 17.05 6.42 -12.60
C GLN A 121 17.46 7.03 -13.95
N LYS A 122 17.42 6.23 -15.03
CA LYS A 122 17.72 6.70 -16.39
C LYS A 122 16.79 7.83 -16.82
N ARG A 123 15.49 7.69 -16.56
CA ARG A 123 14.48 8.74 -16.85
C ARG A 123 14.71 10.01 -16.03
N ILE A 124 15.05 9.88 -14.75
CA ILE A 124 15.34 11.03 -13.89
C ILE A 124 16.59 11.76 -14.38
N ARG A 125 17.65 11.01 -14.69
CA ARG A 125 18.92 11.56 -15.20
C ARG A 125 18.70 12.32 -16.50
N SER A 126 18.08 11.71 -17.51
CA SER A 126 17.84 12.39 -18.79
C SER A 126 16.99 13.65 -18.66
N LYS A 127 16.01 13.64 -17.76
CA LYS A 127 15.20 14.83 -17.46
C LYS A 127 16.03 15.92 -16.77
N MET A 128 16.90 15.56 -15.83
CA MET A 128 17.79 16.51 -15.16
C MET A 128 18.81 17.12 -16.12
N ASP A 129 19.37 16.32 -17.03
CA ASP A 129 20.31 16.80 -18.05
C ASP A 129 19.64 17.86 -18.94
N SER A 130 18.43 17.59 -19.44
CA SER A 130 17.67 18.57 -20.25
C SER A 130 17.34 19.86 -19.48
N ILE A 131 17.01 19.76 -18.19
CA ILE A 131 16.75 20.94 -17.35
C ILE A 131 18.04 21.74 -17.14
N ASN A 132 19.16 21.07 -16.89
CA ASN A 132 20.45 21.70 -16.68
C ASN A 132 20.92 22.43 -17.94
N GLU A 133 20.78 21.83 -19.13
CA GLU A 133 21.10 22.45 -20.41
C GLU A 133 20.27 23.71 -20.64
N LYS A 134 18.95 23.64 -20.47
CA LYS A 134 18.05 24.80 -20.61
C LYS A 134 18.38 25.92 -19.62
N ARG A 135 18.72 25.56 -18.38
CA ARG A 135 19.14 26.50 -17.34
C ARG A 135 20.42 27.21 -17.74
N VAL A 136 21.44 26.45 -18.15
CA VAL A 136 22.73 27.02 -18.56
C VAL A 136 22.56 27.93 -19.79
N LYS A 137 21.83 27.49 -20.81
CA LYS A 137 21.55 28.27 -22.02
C LYS A 137 20.89 29.61 -21.69
N THR A 138 19.79 29.58 -20.93
CA THR A 138 19.06 30.80 -20.52
C THR A 138 19.94 31.74 -19.70
N ASN A 139 20.77 31.21 -18.81
CA ASN A 139 21.65 32.03 -17.99
C ASN A 139 22.76 32.69 -18.80
N LEU A 140 23.35 31.96 -19.76
CA LEU A 140 24.34 32.51 -20.68
C LEU A 140 23.72 33.60 -21.56
N GLU A 141 22.53 33.38 -22.12
CA GLU A 141 21.82 34.37 -22.95
C GLU A 141 21.48 35.66 -22.18
N ARG A 142 21.05 35.54 -20.93
CA ARG A 142 20.57 36.68 -20.13
C ARG A 142 21.67 37.39 -19.35
N PHE A 143 22.68 36.66 -18.90
CA PHE A 143 23.65 37.16 -17.92
C PHE A 143 25.11 36.96 -18.34
N GLY A 144 25.37 36.28 -19.46
CA GLY A 144 26.72 35.95 -19.94
C GLY A 144 27.48 34.94 -19.06
N VAL A 145 26.81 34.35 -18.05
CA VAL A 145 27.39 33.43 -17.08
C VAL A 145 26.49 32.22 -16.88
N THR A 146 27.07 31.06 -16.53
CA THR A 146 26.32 29.81 -16.33
C THR A 146 25.44 29.82 -15.08
N ASN A 147 25.81 30.63 -14.07
CA ASN A 147 25.07 30.85 -12.85
C ASN A 147 24.78 32.35 -12.67
N PRO A 148 23.51 32.78 -12.55
CA PRO A 148 23.15 34.18 -12.41
C PRO A 148 23.85 34.85 -11.22
N ALA A 149 24.13 34.12 -10.14
CA ALA A 149 24.82 34.67 -8.96
C ALA A 149 26.25 35.15 -9.25
N PHE A 150 26.88 34.68 -10.33
CA PHE A 150 28.19 35.14 -10.77
C PHE A 150 28.13 36.41 -11.63
N SER A 151 26.93 36.80 -12.11
CA SER A 151 26.75 38.04 -12.85
C SER A 151 27.00 39.23 -11.92
N PRO A 152 27.82 40.23 -12.31
CA PRO A 152 28.08 41.41 -11.50
C PRO A 152 26.81 42.14 -11.07
N ALA A 153 25.81 42.25 -11.97
CA ALA A 153 24.54 42.90 -11.70
C ALA A 153 23.73 42.18 -10.60
N VAL A 154 23.65 40.85 -10.69
CA VAL A 154 22.94 40.02 -9.72
C VAL A 154 23.70 39.97 -8.39
N LYS A 155 25.02 39.84 -8.42
CA LYS A 155 25.89 39.86 -7.23
C LYS A 155 25.74 41.17 -6.44
N ASN A 156 25.70 42.30 -7.15
CA ASN A 156 25.48 43.61 -6.53
C ASN A 156 24.09 43.74 -5.93
N LYS A 157 23.05 43.21 -6.60
CA LYS A 157 21.68 43.18 -6.07
C LYS A 157 21.60 42.34 -4.79
N ILE A 158 22.19 41.13 -4.80
CA ILE A 158 22.27 40.25 -3.62
C ILE A 158 22.96 40.97 -2.46
N SER A 159 24.13 41.57 -2.71
CA SER A 159 24.89 42.32 -1.69
C SER A 159 24.08 43.46 -1.08
N LYS A 160 23.37 44.25 -1.91
CA LYS A 160 22.49 45.33 -1.43
C LYS A 160 21.35 44.80 -0.57
N THR A 161 20.62 43.79 -1.04
CA THR A 161 19.49 43.21 -0.31
C THR A 161 19.91 42.58 1.02
N LEU A 162 21.06 41.90 1.05
CA LEU A 162 21.59 41.34 2.30
C LEU A 162 21.97 42.43 3.30
N LYS A 163 22.60 43.52 2.83
CA LYS A 163 22.92 44.67 3.69
C LYS A 163 21.67 45.33 4.25
N THR A 164 20.64 45.58 3.43
CA THR A 164 19.39 46.20 3.91
C THR A 164 18.66 45.28 4.89
N ALA A 165 18.55 43.99 4.58
CA ALA A 165 17.90 43.03 5.48
C ALA A 165 18.65 42.89 6.82
N TYR A 166 19.97 42.97 6.82
CA TYR A 166 20.77 42.97 8.05
C TYR A 166 20.64 44.27 8.85
N ILE A 167 20.50 45.42 8.18
CA ILE A 167 20.25 46.70 8.87
C ILE A 167 18.85 46.73 9.48
N GLU A 168 17.83 46.28 8.74
CA GLU A 168 16.43 46.34 9.18
C GLU A 168 16.04 45.26 10.19
N LYS A 169 16.66 44.07 10.10
CA LYS A 169 16.24 42.87 10.84
C LYS A 169 17.43 42.13 11.47
N GLY A 170 18.60 42.77 11.56
CA GLY A 170 19.83 42.16 12.06
C GLY A 170 19.66 41.58 13.45
N ASP A 171 19.07 42.35 14.36
CA ASP A 171 18.84 41.95 15.75
C ASP A 171 17.92 40.74 15.86
N ASP A 172 16.83 40.71 15.08
CA ASP A 172 15.91 39.58 15.02
C ASP A 172 16.56 38.30 14.46
N ILE A 173 17.43 38.46 13.45
CA ILE A 173 18.20 37.34 12.86
C ILE A 173 19.20 36.80 13.88
N ILE A 174 19.90 37.68 14.60
CA ILE A 174 20.86 37.33 15.65
C ILE A 174 20.12 36.61 16.79
N GLU A 175 18.97 37.12 17.23
CA GLU A 175 18.20 36.53 18.32
C GLU A 175 17.59 35.18 17.94
N LYS A 176 17.08 35.02 16.70
CA LYS A 176 16.65 33.70 16.19
C LYS A 176 17.82 32.71 16.14
N ARG A 177 18.98 33.14 15.64
CA ARG A 177 20.19 32.31 15.63
C ARG A 177 20.61 31.94 17.05
N ARG A 178 20.53 32.87 18.00
CA ARG A 178 20.81 32.63 19.42
C ARG A 178 19.86 31.59 20.00
N LYS A 179 18.56 31.73 19.76
CA LYS A 179 17.54 30.77 20.22
C LYS A 179 17.76 29.38 19.62
N THR A 180 17.95 29.26 18.30
CA THR A 180 18.21 27.97 17.65
C THR A 180 19.52 27.33 18.13
N ASN A 181 20.60 28.11 18.26
CA ASN A 181 21.87 27.59 18.78
C ASN A 181 21.80 27.20 20.27
N LEU A 182 20.99 27.89 21.09
CA LEU A 182 20.75 27.48 22.48
C LEU A 182 19.91 26.20 22.57
N PHE A 183 18.92 26.04 21.67
CA PHE A 183 17.99 24.92 21.66
C PHE A 183 18.60 23.65 21.06
N GLU A 184 19.41 23.78 20.01
CA GLU A 184 20.05 22.65 19.30
C GLU A 184 21.44 22.31 19.86
N PHE A 185 22.26 23.28 20.27
CA PHE A 185 23.67 23.07 20.67
C PHE A 185 23.92 23.23 22.17
N ARG A 186 23.05 22.69 23.02
CA ARG A 186 23.28 22.69 24.48
C ARG A 186 24.33 21.69 24.98
N ARG A 187 25.23 21.14 24.13
CA ARG A 187 26.28 20.19 24.61
C ARG A 187 27.70 20.29 24.08
N ILE A 188 28.05 21.00 23.00
CA ILE A 188 29.43 20.90 22.47
C ILE A 188 30.16 22.24 22.27
N TYR A 189 29.49 23.34 21.90
CA TYR A 189 30.23 24.55 21.52
C TYR A 189 30.61 25.51 22.66
N TYR A 190 29.88 25.53 23.77
CA TYR A 190 30.23 26.39 24.90
C TYR A 190 31.33 25.80 25.80
N PHE A 191 31.59 24.49 25.74
CA PHE A 191 32.67 23.86 26.51
C PHE A 191 34.05 24.10 25.87
N THR A 192 34.15 24.09 24.53
CA THR A 192 35.42 24.29 23.81
C THR A 192 35.89 25.74 23.81
N ILE A 193 35.01 26.73 23.69
CA ILE A 193 35.42 28.16 23.73
C ILE A 193 35.72 28.63 25.17
N PHE A 194 35.02 28.09 26.18
CA PHE A 194 35.22 28.50 27.57
C PHE A 194 36.50 27.92 28.19
N LEU A 195 36.88 26.68 27.85
CA LEU A 195 38.17 26.10 28.25
C LEU A 195 39.36 26.75 27.53
N CYS A 196 39.20 27.15 26.27
CA CYS A 196 40.26 27.81 25.50
C CYS A 196 40.56 29.23 26.01
N ARG A 197 39.59 29.92 26.62
CA ARG A 197 39.79 31.25 27.23
C ARG A 197 40.31 31.23 28.66
N LYS A 198 40.16 30.13 29.42
CA LYS A 198 40.65 30.04 30.80
C LYS A 198 42.06 29.45 30.94
N ASN A 199 42.53 28.69 29.96
CA ASN A 199 43.89 28.18 29.95
C ASN A 199 44.76 29.06 29.03
N LYS A 200 45.41 30.07 29.62
CA LYS A 200 46.67 30.61 29.08
C LYS A 200 47.65 29.43 28.95
N ILE A 201 47.80 28.86 27.76
CA ILE A 201 48.92 27.96 27.44
C ILE A 201 49.64 28.53 26.23
N TYR A 202 50.73 29.21 26.58
CA TYR A 202 51.99 29.50 25.90
C TYR A 202 52.07 29.53 24.36
N ILE A 203 52.57 30.69 23.92
CA ILE A 203 53.24 30.99 22.67
C ILE A 203 54.38 29.98 22.44
N ILE A 204 54.43 29.40 21.23
CA ILE A 204 55.69 28.95 20.61
C ILE A 204 55.70 29.47 19.17
N LYS A 205 56.36 30.62 18.98
CA LYS A 205 57.59 30.73 18.18
C LYS A 205 58.46 31.79 18.83
#